data_AF-A0A6F9C773-F1
#
_entry.id   AF-A0A6F9C773-F1
#
_cell.length_a   1.000
_cell.length_b   1.000
_cell.length_c   1.000
_cell.angle_alpha   90.00
_cell.angle_beta   90.00
_cell.angle_gamma   90.00
#
_symmetry.space_group_name_H-M   'P 1'
#
loop_
_entity.id
_entity.type
_entity.pdbx_description
1 polymer ?
#
loop_
_entity_poly.entity_id
_entity_poly.type
_entity_poly.pdbx_seq_one_letter_code
_entity_poly.pdbx_strand_id
1 'polypeptide(L)'
;RSPENFEPEIYDREGKGAYRFQCPSAGLFQCSITGLVFRMEGEGEVLYRTVPWNRRLLAKRGKRPAGPLFNIDCSQKSVCQLRLPHCEIHSEGGCDFLSVAHVTDDDTMEFLHLHETTETHVILNINGFSKYGITKDKKAPVSPIRGLVLLFYQLPDDKNNSTLNVLLLPRNVDIDEEAEFVDYDSYTNYMPTFLLRLKTVVEEVNLLLEEHDGPENECVWNRLVSLPASPTEVKST
;
A
#
# COMPACT_ATOMS: atom_id res chain seq x y z
N ARG A 1 -9.26 15.16 -15.99
CA ARG A 1 -8.50 14.29 -16.92
C ARG A 1 -8.00 13.10 -16.12
N SER A 2 -8.20 11.88 -16.59
CA SER A 2 -7.65 10.68 -15.94
C SER A 2 -6.11 10.69 -16.02
N PRO A 3 -5.40 10.19 -15.00
CA PRO A 3 -3.95 9.99 -15.09
C PRO A 3 -3.61 8.95 -16.16
N GLU A 4 -2.47 9.13 -16.82
CA GLU A 4 -1.83 8.13 -17.66
C GLU A 4 -1.05 7.16 -16.78
N ASN A 5 -1.20 5.86 -16.99
CA ASN A 5 -0.47 4.87 -16.20
C ASN A 5 0.95 4.69 -16.74
N PHE A 6 1.91 4.54 -15.83
CA PHE A 6 3.26 4.12 -16.17
C PHE A 6 3.71 3.02 -15.21
N GLU A 7 4.61 2.17 -15.70
CA GLU A 7 5.34 1.20 -14.89
C GLU A 7 6.73 1.78 -14.59
N PRO A 8 7.12 1.93 -13.31
CA PRO A 8 8.44 2.46 -12.97
C PRO A 8 9.54 1.45 -13.29
N GLU A 9 10.72 1.95 -13.62
CA GLU A 9 11.93 1.14 -13.64
C GLU A 9 12.36 0.88 -12.19
N ILE A 10 12.68 -0.38 -11.86
CA ILE A 10 13.33 -0.72 -10.58
C ILE A 10 14.77 -0.22 -10.65
N TYR A 11 15.06 0.80 -9.85
CA TYR A 11 16.34 1.49 -9.78
C TYR A 11 17.09 1.06 -8.52
N ASP A 12 17.59 -0.17 -8.53
CA ASP A 12 18.27 -0.73 -7.37
C ASP A 12 19.77 -0.45 -7.38
N ARG A 13 20.18 0.79 -7.06
CA ARG A 13 21.61 1.09 -6.97
C ARG A 13 22.31 0.56 -5.72
N GLU A 14 21.62 0.05 -4.70
CA GLU A 14 22.22 -0.36 -3.41
C GLU A 14 21.37 -1.36 -2.58
N GLY A 15 20.47 -2.15 -3.17
CA GLY A 15 19.53 -3.01 -2.42
C GLY A 15 18.46 -2.23 -1.65
N LYS A 16 18.00 -1.09 -2.19
CA LYS A 16 17.16 -0.11 -1.47
C LYS A 16 15.75 0.09 -2.03
N GLY A 17 15.34 -0.75 -2.99
CA GLY A 17 13.96 -0.77 -3.52
C GLY A 17 13.50 0.59 -4.03
N ALA A 18 14.34 1.27 -4.83
CA ALA A 18 13.98 2.56 -5.41
C ALA A 18 13.36 2.40 -6.79
N TYR A 19 12.45 3.30 -7.12
CA TYR A 19 11.76 3.37 -8.40
C TYR A 19 12.22 4.60 -9.17
N ARG A 20 12.23 4.47 -10.49
CA ARG A 20 12.58 5.54 -11.42
C ARG A 20 11.49 5.71 -12.46
N PHE A 21 11.07 6.96 -12.63
CA PHE A 21 10.14 7.37 -13.68
C PHE A 21 10.79 8.42 -14.58
N GLN A 22 10.94 8.09 -15.85
CA GLN A 22 11.38 9.01 -16.90
C GLN A 22 10.17 9.59 -17.62
N CYS A 23 9.80 10.83 -17.24
CA CYS A 23 8.63 11.48 -17.78
C CYS A 23 8.98 12.31 -19.03
N PRO A 24 8.33 12.08 -20.18
CA PRO A 24 8.66 12.78 -21.42
C PRO A 24 7.94 14.13 -21.58
N SER A 25 6.93 14.44 -20.75
CA SER A 25 6.08 15.63 -20.99
C SER A 25 5.27 16.08 -19.79
N ALA A 26 4.67 17.27 -19.89
CA ALA A 26 3.70 17.75 -18.91
C ALA A 26 2.44 16.87 -18.91
N GLY A 27 1.96 16.51 -17.72
CA GLY A 27 0.83 15.59 -17.61
C GLY A 27 0.54 15.13 -16.19
N LEU A 28 -0.35 14.15 -16.07
CA LEU A 28 -0.67 13.49 -14.81
C LEU A 28 -0.41 12.00 -14.99
N PHE A 29 0.51 11.44 -14.21
CA PHE A 29 1.03 10.10 -14.40
C PHE A 29 0.89 9.28 -13.13
N GLN A 30 0.27 8.11 -13.21
CA GLN A 30 0.05 7.20 -12.08
C GLN A 30 0.95 5.97 -12.20
N CYS A 31 1.71 5.71 -11.14
CA CYS A 31 2.51 4.50 -11.01
C CYS A 31 1.60 3.28 -10.87
N SER A 32 1.82 2.25 -11.69
CA SER A 32 1.07 0.98 -11.64
C SER A 32 1.35 0.15 -10.39
N ILE A 33 2.56 0.26 -9.81
CA ILE A 33 3.00 -0.52 -8.63
C ILE A 33 2.51 0.14 -7.33
N THR A 34 2.90 1.39 -7.11
CA THR A 34 2.66 2.09 -5.84
C THR A 34 1.34 2.85 -5.79
N GLY A 35 0.70 3.08 -6.95
CA GLY A 35 -0.47 3.95 -7.07
C GLY A 35 -0.17 5.44 -6.91
N LEU A 36 1.07 5.84 -6.65
CA LEU A 36 1.47 7.25 -6.52
C LEU A 36 1.26 7.99 -7.83
N VAL A 37 0.68 9.19 -7.77
CA VAL A 37 0.45 10.02 -8.97
C VAL A 37 1.29 11.29 -8.93
N PHE A 38 1.99 11.57 -10.02
CA PHE A 38 2.77 12.78 -10.24
C PHE A 38 2.09 13.70 -11.25
N ARG A 39 1.88 14.98 -10.88
CA ARG A 39 1.56 16.04 -11.84
C ARG A 39 2.84 16.72 -12.29
N MET A 40 3.17 16.54 -13.56
CA MET A 40 4.39 17.03 -14.19
C MET A 40 4.08 18.30 -15.00
N GLU A 41 4.93 19.32 -14.88
CA GLU A 41 4.87 20.56 -15.69
C GLU A 41 5.68 20.47 -16.99
N GLY A 42 6.52 19.45 -17.12
CA GLY A 42 7.37 19.21 -18.28
C GLY A 42 8.10 17.87 -18.17
N GLU A 43 9.06 17.64 -19.07
CA GLU A 43 9.94 16.48 -19.00
C GLU A 43 10.77 16.47 -17.70
N GLY A 44 11.15 15.28 -17.23
CA GLY A 44 12.03 15.15 -16.08
C GLY A 44 12.11 13.75 -15.53
N GLU A 45 13.05 13.56 -14.61
CA GLU A 45 13.24 12.30 -13.90
C GLU A 45 12.66 12.42 -12.49
N VAL A 46 11.92 11.40 -12.07
CA VAL A 46 11.48 11.24 -10.69
C VAL A 46 12.11 9.97 -10.13
N LEU A 47 12.90 10.12 -9.07
CA LEU A 47 13.41 9.02 -8.26
C LEU A 47 12.62 8.99 -6.97
N TYR A 48 12.06 7.84 -6.63
CA TYR A 48 11.30 7.74 -5.38
C TYR A 48 11.39 6.34 -4.78
N ARG A 49 11.15 6.26 -3.47
CA ARG A 49 11.13 4.99 -2.75
C ARG A 49 10.31 5.11 -1.48
N THR A 50 9.83 3.99 -0.98
CA THR A 50 9.25 3.93 0.36
C THR A 50 10.35 3.95 1.41
N VAL A 51 10.17 4.74 2.46
CA VAL A 51 11.09 4.82 3.61
C VAL A 51 10.31 4.60 4.92
N PRO A 52 10.95 4.13 5.99
CA PRO A 52 10.26 3.88 7.24
C PRO A 52 9.79 5.19 7.92
N TRP A 53 8.62 5.13 8.55
CA TRP A 53 8.12 6.21 9.40
C TRP A 53 8.88 6.27 10.73
N ASN A 54 9.25 7.46 11.18
CA ASN A 54 9.59 7.68 12.59
C ASN A 54 8.30 7.69 13.45
N ARG A 55 7.84 6.50 13.86
CA ARG A 55 6.59 6.33 14.63
C ARG A 55 6.60 7.08 15.96
N ARG A 56 7.76 7.19 16.62
CA ARG A 56 7.89 7.93 17.89
C ARG A 56 7.61 9.42 17.68
N LEU A 57 8.13 10.00 16.60
CA LEU A 57 7.89 11.40 16.24
C LEU A 57 6.42 11.65 15.89
N LEU A 58 5.81 10.80 15.06
CA LEU A 58 4.38 10.89 14.73
C LEU A 58 3.49 10.81 15.98
N ALA A 59 3.76 9.85 16.86
CA ALA A 59 2.97 9.64 18.07
C ALA A 59 3.04 10.85 19.02
N LYS A 60 4.22 11.49 19.14
CA LYS A 60 4.39 12.75 19.90
C LYS A 60 3.57 13.91 19.33
N ARG A 61 3.33 13.91 18.01
CA ARG A 61 2.48 14.89 17.31
C ARG A 61 1.00 14.50 17.30
N GLY A 62 0.61 13.42 17.99
CA GLY A 62 -0.78 12.95 18.03
C GLY A 62 -1.25 12.34 16.71
N LYS A 63 -0.34 11.83 15.88
CA LYS A 63 -0.61 11.27 14.56
C LYS A 63 -0.19 9.79 14.49
N ARG A 64 -0.77 9.08 13.52
CA ARG A 64 -0.38 7.72 13.11
C ARG A 64 -0.24 7.67 11.58
N PRO A 65 0.59 6.76 11.02
CA PRO A 65 0.63 6.55 9.58
C PRO A 65 -0.75 6.15 9.03
N ALA A 66 -1.05 6.58 7.81
CA ALA A 66 -2.22 6.15 7.03
C ALA A 66 -1.82 5.59 5.64
N GLY A 67 -0.53 5.28 5.46
CA GLY A 67 0.04 4.76 4.23
C GLY A 67 1.57 4.79 4.26
N PRO A 68 2.22 4.47 3.14
CA PRO A 68 3.66 4.60 2.97
C PRO A 68 4.16 6.04 3.12
N LEU A 69 5.44 6.18 3.48
CA LEU A 69 6.17 7.44 3.41
C LEU A 69 7.09 7.37 2.19
N PHE A 70 6.83 8.20 1.18
CA PHE A 70 7.60 8.23 -0.06
C PHE A 70 8.68 9.30 0.03
N ASN A 71 9.95 8.89 -0.05
CA ASN A 71 11.03 9.83 -0.33
C ASN A 71 11.08 10.07 -1.84
N ILE A 72 10.91 11.31 -2.26
CA ILE A 72 10.75 11.69 -3.68
C ILE A 72 11.79 12.76 -4.00
N ASP A 73 12.53 12.54 -5.07
CA ASP A 73 13.45 13.49 -5.68
C ASP A 73 13.12 13.71 -7.16
N CYS A 74 13.23 14.95 -7.60
CA CYS A 74 13.06 15.35 -9.00
C CYS A 74 14.00 16.52 -9.29
N SER A 75 15.16 16.21 -9.86
CA SER A 75 16.24 17.19 -10.08
C SER A 75 15.80 18.37 -10.97
N GLN A 76 14.94 18.11 -11.94
CA GLN A 76 14.39 19.11 -12.87
C GLN A 76 13.27 19.95 -12.24
N LYS A 77 12.81 19.60 -11.02
CA LYS A 77 11.71 20.25 -10.31
C LYS A 77 10.41 20.32 -11.11
N SER A 78 10.19 19.37 -12.01
CA SER A 78 9.03 19.35 -12.90
C SER A 78 7.77 18.80 -12.23
N VAL A 79 7.87 18.13 -11.08
CA VAL A 79 6.71 17.75 -10.27
C VAL A 79 6.19 18.96 -9.48
N CYS A 80 4.92 19.29 -9.64
CA CYS A 80 4.26 20.41 -8.93
C CYS A 80 3.14 19.96 -7.97
N GLN A 81 2.64 18.74 -8.12
CA GLN A 81 1.59 18.18 -7.29
C GLN A 81 1.76 16.66 -7.19
N LEU A 82 1.49 16.13 -5.99
CA LEU A 82 1.41 14.71 -5.70
C LEU A 82 -0.05 14.31 -5.48
N ARG A 83 -0.38 13.07 -5.82
CA ARG A 83 -1.56 12.39 -5.29
C ARG A 83 -1.12 11.11 -4.60
N LEU A 84 -1.21 11.12 -3.28
CA LEU A 84 -0.81 10.01 -2.43
C LEU A 84 -1.99 9.04 -2.26
N PRO A 85 -1.81 7.72 -2.46
CA PRO A 85 -2.90 6.77 -2.35
C PRO A 85 -3.31 6.53 -0.89
N HIS A 86 -4.62 6.51 -0.62
CA HIS A 86 -5.21 6.04 0.64
C HIS A 86 -6.20 4.91 0.41
N CYS A 87 -6.51 4.20 1.50
CA CYS A 87 -7.50 3.14 1.51
C CYS A 87 -8.78 3.51 2.28
N GLU A 88 -8.86 4.68 2.93
CA GLU A 88 -10.04 5.09 3.70
C GLU A 88 -11.34 5.03 2.88
N ILE A 89 -12.39 4.49 3.49
CA ILE A 89 -13.76 4.50 2.97
C ILE A 89 -14.52 5.52 3.82
N HIS A 90 -14.88 6.63 3.20
CA HIS A 90 -15.55 7.73 3.90
C HIS A 90 -17.04 7.41 4.07
N SER A 91 -17.50 7.30 5.33
CA SER A 91 -18.89 7.56 5.67
C SER A 91 -19.14 9.08 5.67
N GLU A 92 -20.40 9.51 5.75
CA GLU A 92 -20.96 10.85 5.45
C GLU A 92 -20.21 12.11 5.98
N GLY A 93 -19.13 11.98 6.75
CA GLY A 93 -18.25 13.06 7.25
C GLY A 93 -16.88 13.21 6.57
N GLY A 94 -16.60 12.53 5.47
CA GLY A 94 -15.39 12.78 4.67
C GLY A 94 -14.05 12.36 5.31
N CYS A 95 -12.97 13.00 4.90
CA CYS A 95 -11.58 12.60 5.18
C CYS A 95 -10.85 13.56 6.13
N ASP A 96 -11.58 14.39 6.88
CA ASP A 96 -11.02 15.54 7.58
C ASP A 96 -9.96 15.20 8.64
N PHE A 97 -9.89 13.93 9.05
CA PHE A 97 -8.88 13.39 9.95
C PHE A 97 -7.54 13.03 9.28
N LEU A 98 -7.46 13.12 7.95
CA LEU A 98 -6.25 12.89 7.17
C LEU A 98 -5.43 14.18 7.03
N SER A 99 -4.12 14.03 7.06
CA SER A 99 -3.16 15.09 6.76
C SER A 99 -1.92 14.51 6.10
N VAL A 100 -1.18 15.29 5.31
CA VAL A 100 0.11 14.84 4.77
C VAL A 100 1.23 15.33 5.66
N ALA A 101 2.10 14.42 6.09
CA ALA A 101 3.37 14.80 6.68
C ALA A 101 4.39 15.05 5.57
N HIS A 102 5.13 16.16 5.71
CA HIS A 102 6.35 16.43 4.97
C HIS A 102 7.52 16.32 5.95
N VAL A 103 8.47 15.43 5.67
CA VAL A 103 9.63 15.17 6.53
C VAL A 103 10.89 15.42 5.74
N THR A 104 11.70 16.38 6.19
CA THR A 104 12.96 16.76 5.57
C THR A 104 14.11 15.83 5.99
N ASP A 105 15.31 16.05 5.44
CA ASP A 105 16.48 15.21 5.71
C ASP A 105 17.07 15.39 7.11
N ASP A 106 16.81 16.53 7.76
CA ASP A 106 17.14 16.80 9.16
C ASP A 106 16.06 16.27 10.14
N ASP A 107 15.16 15.41 9.66
CA ASP A 107 14.02 14.86 10.40
C ASP A 107 13.04 15.90 10.97
N THR A 108 13.08 17.13 10.44
CA THR A 108 12.02 18.12 10.71
C THR A 108 10.73 17.66 10.03
N MET A 109 9.62 17.67 10.79
CA MET A 109 8.32 17.18 10.33
C MET A 109 7.26 18.27 10.49
N GLU A 110 6.61 18.57 9.39
CA GLU A 110 5.44 19.45 9.32
C GLU A 110 4.23 18.71 8.73
N PHE A 111 3.03 19.23 9.00
CA PHE A 111 1.79 18.69 8.46
C PHE A 111 1.19 19.68 7.48
N LEU A 112 1.13 19.28 6.23
CA LEU A 112 0.60 20.07 5.14
C LEU A 112 -0.92 19.90 5.06
N HIS A 113 -1.61 21.01 4.78
CA HIS A 113 -3.03 20.99 4.50
C HIS A 113 -3.26 20.38 3.10
N LEU A 114 -4.28 19.55 3.00
CA LEU A 114 -4.64 18.88 1.75
C LEU A 114 -5.28 19.89 0.79
N HIS A 115 -5.07 19.73 -0.51
CA HIS A 115 -5.81 20.50 -1.50
C HIS A 115 -7.22 19.90 -1.70
N GLU A 116 -7.26 18.58 -1.87
CA GLU A 116 -8.47 17.81 -2.12
C GLU A 116 -8.22 16.37 -1.66
N THR A 117 -9.26 15.68 -1.21
CA THR A 117 -9.23 14.23 -1.02
C THR A 117 -10.29 13.61 -1.92
N THR A 118 -9.86 12.69 -2.77
CA THR A 118 -10.74 11.89 -3.64
C THR A 118 -11.10 10.59 -2.93
N GLU A 119 -11.80 9.68 -3.60
CA GLU A 119 -12.06 8.36 -3.00
C GLU A 119 -10.78 7.55 -2.73
N THR A 120 -9.71 7.75 -3.50
CA THR A 120 -8.53 6.87 -3.49
C THR A 120 -7.22 7.61 -3.24
N HIS A 121 -7.21 8.94 -3.37
CA HIS A 121 -6.00 9.74 -3.25
C HIS A 121 -6.22 11.04 -2.49
N VAL A 122 -5.23 11.40 -1.69
CA VAL A 122 -5.04 12.73 -1.14
C VAL A 122 -4.18 13.55 -2.11
N ILE A 123 -4.65 14.72 -2.50
CA ILE A 123 -4.00 15.61 -3.46
C ILE A 123 -3.34 16.78 -2.72
N LEU A 124 -2.07 17.04 -3.02
CA LEU A 124 -1.32 18.17 -2.47
C LEU A 124 -0.37 18.79 -3.50
N ASN A 125 -0.31 20.11 -3.52
CA ASN A 125 0.71 20.83 -4.27
C ASN A 125 2.01 20.81 -3.46
N ILE A 126 3.14 20.62 -4.14
CA ILE A 126 4.46 20.59 -3.51
C ILE A 126 5.37 21.62 -4.16
N ASN A 127 6.24 22.22 -3.34
CA ASN A 127 7.24 23.19 -3.79
C ASN A 127 8.67 22.69 -3.55
N GLY A 128 8.81 21.50 -3.00
CA GLY A 128 10.09 20.89 -2.60
C GLY A 128 10.02 19.38 -2.73
N PHE A 129 11.18 18.76 -2.53
CA PHE A 129 11.39 17.33 -2.69
C PHE A 129 12.01 16.79 -1.42
N SER A 130 11.35 15.80 -0.83
CA SER A 130 11.78 15.05 0.35
C SER A 130 10.76 13.95 0.61
N LYS A 131 10.47 13.64 1.89
CA LYS A 131 9.59 12.55 2.27
C LYS A 131 8.15 13.04 2.48
N TYR A 132 7.19 12.43 1.79
CA TYR A 132 5.76 12.74 1.88
C TYR A 132 4.94 11.49 2.19
N GLY A 133 4.02 11.57 3.14
CA GLY A 133 3.18 10.43 3.50
C GLY A 133 1.90 10.84 4.20
N ILE A 134 0.85 10.04 4.03
CA ILE A 134 -0.45 10.31 4.64
C ILE A 134 -0.41 9.90 6.11
N THR A 135 -0.97 10.75 6.95
CA THR A 135 -1.12 10.55 8.39
C THR A 135 -2.58 10.73 8.78
N LYS A 136 -2.95 10.09 9.88
CA LYS A 136 -4.28 10.16 10.49
C LYS A 136 -4.15 10.60 11.93
N ASP A 137 -5.14 11.35 12.42
CA ASP A 137 -5.19 11.68 13.84
C ASP A 137 -5.24 10.42 14.70
N LYS A 138 -4.45 10.40 15.78
CA LYS A 138 -4.39 9.26 16.70
C LYS A 138 -5.74 8.99 17.37
N LYS A 139 -6.55 10.04 17.56
CA LYS A 139 -7.89 9.98 18.13
C LYS A 139 -9.00 9.83 17.08
N ALA A 140 -8.65 9.79 15.79
CA ALA A 140 -9.64 9.58 14.74
C ALA A 140 -10.38 8.26 14.95
N PRO A 141 -11.68 8.18 14.63
CA PRO A 141 -12.42 6.94 14.72
C PRO A 141 -11.77 5.85 13.85
N VAL A 142 -12.05 4.60 14.21
CA VAL A 142 -11.81 3.49 13.30
C VAL A 142 -12.80 3.67 12.14
N SER A 143 -12.27 3.79 10.93
CA SER A 143 -13.06 3.87 9.70
C SER A 143 -12.74 2.65 8.85
N PRO A 144 -13.72 2.16 8.06
CA PRO A 144 -13.47 1.09 7.11
C PRO A 144 -12.42 1.51 6.10
N ILE A 145 -11.64 0.54 5.65
CA ILE A 145 -10.62 0.74 4.61
C ILE A 145 -10.79 -0.28 3.50
N ARG A 146 -10.39 0.09 2.28
CA ARG A 146 -10.18 -0.84 1.18
C ARG A 146 -9.01 -1.75 1.52
N GLY A 147 -9.29 -3.04 1.67
CA GLY A 147 -8.30 -4.08 1.86
C GLY A 147 -7.79 -4.69 0.56
N LEU A 148 -6.67 -5.40 0.66
CA LEU A 148 -6.10 -6.28 -0.33
C LEU A 148 -5.88 -7.63 0.33
N VAL A 149 -6.35 -8.70 -0.33
CA VAL A 149 -6.14 -10.07 0.11
C VAL A 149 -5.11 -10.73 -0.79
N LEU A 150 -3.96 -11.11 -0.22
CA LEU A 150 -2.94 -11.91 -0.90
C LEU A 150 -3.00 -13.34 -0.41
N LEU A 151 -2.89 -14.29 -1.34
CA LEU A 151 -3.00 -15.72 -1.09
C LEU A 151 -1.75 -16.42 -1.57
N PHE A 152 -1.03 -17.07 -0.65
CA PHE A 152 0.15 -17.87 -0.99
C PHE A 152 -0.12 -19.33 -0.65
N TYR A 153 -0.26 -20.14 -1.69
CA TYR A 153 -0.48 -21.57 -1.56
C TYR A 153 0.85 -22.31 -1.61
N GLN A 154 1.13 -23.08 -0.57
CA GLN A 154 2.22 -24.05 -0.55
C GLN A 154 1.68 -25.41 -0.95
N LEU A 155 2.31 -26.02 -1.96
CA LEU A 155 2.00 -27.36 -2.42
C LEU A 155 2.08 -28.37 -1.26
N PRO A 156 1.36 -29.50 -1.34
CA PRO A 156 1.35 -30.50 -0.29
C PRO A 156 2.76 -31.01 0.05
N ASP A 157 3.07 -31.17 1.34
CA ASP A 157 4.29 -31.82 1.82
C ASP A 157 4.22 -33.36 1.69
N ASP A 158 5.28 -34.07 2.08
CA ASP A 158 5.34 -35.54 2.08
C ASP A 158 4.24 -36.20 2.95
N LYS A 159 3.61 -35.44 3.85
CA LYS A 159 2.49 -35.86 4.69
C LYS A 159 1.14 -35.41 4.14
N ASN A 160 1.11 -34.93 2.89
CA ASN A 160 -0.06 -34.43 2.18
C ASN A 160 -0.74 -33.23 2.85
N ASN A 161 0.01 -32.45 3.64
CA ASN A 161 -0.49 -31.21 4.23
C ASN A 161 -0.22 -30.04 3.29
N SER A 162 -1.25 -29.24 3.02
CA SER A 162 -1.11 -27.97 2.29
C SER A 162 -1.21 -26.79 3.24
N THR A 163 -0.58 -25.68 2.88
CA THR A 163 -0.69 -24.44 3.65
C THR A 163 -1.14 -23.31 2.75
N LEU A 164 -2.24 -22.65 3.13
CA LEU A 164 -2.70 -21.42 2.50
C LEU A 164 -2.41 -20.26 3.46
N ASN A 165 -1.46 -19.40 3.09
CA ASN A 165 -1.20 -18.16 3.82
C ASN A 165 -2.14 -17.09 3.27
N VAL A 166 -2.91 -16.45 4.16
CA VAL A 166 -3.83 -15.37 3.81
C VAL A 166 -3.31 -14.09 4.46
N LEU A 167 -2.94 -13.11 3.64
CA LEU A 167 -2.54 -11.78 4.11
C LEU A 167 -3.65 -10.80 3.81
N LEU A 168 -4.10 -10.07 4.83
CA LEU A 168 -5.02 -8.96 4.70
C LEU A 168 -4.27 -7.65 4.93
N LEU A 169 -4.06 -6.90 3.86
CA LEU A 169 -3.28 -5.66 3.86
C LEU A 169 -4.18 -4.46 3.50
N PRO A 170 -3.86 -3.24 3.96
CA PRO A 170 -4.43 -2.03 3.37
C PRO A 170 -4.11 -1.94 1.87
N ARG A 171 -5.06 -1.49 1.03
CA ARG A 171 -4.88 -1.44 -0.44
C ARG A 171 -3.80 -0.47 -0.91
N ASN A 172 -3.38 0.47 -0.07
CA ASN A 172 -2.35 1.46 -0.40
C ASN A 172 -0.95 1.04 0.07
N VAL A 173 -0.72 -0.25 0.37
CA VAL A 173 0.60 -0.78 0.64
C VAL A 173 1.42 -0.88 -0.65
N ASP A 174 2.71 -0.53 -0.54
CA ASP A 174 3.71 -0.77 -1.58
C ASP A 174 4.16 -2.23 -1.46
N ILE A 175 3.81 -3.05 -2.45
CA ILE A 175 4.17 -4.48 -2.49
C ILE A 175 5.37 -4.59 -3.41
N ASP A 176 6.54 -4.54 -2.79
CA ASP A 176 7.77 -4.93 -3.48
C ASP A 176 7.72 -6.45 -3.76
N GLU A 177 8.20 -6.86 -4.92
CA GLU A 177 8.22 -8.27 -5.36
C GLU A 177 9.11 -9.13 -4.46
N GLU A 178 10.08 -8.52 -3.76
CA GLU A 178 11.01 -9.16 -2.84
C GLU A 178 10.73 -8.88 -1.35
N ALA A 179 9.46 -8.71 -0.97
CA ALA A 179 9.10 -8.55 0.44
C ALA A 179 9.44 -9.81 1.27
N GLU A 180 10.64 -9.87 1.83
CA GLU A 180 10.95 -10.80 2.92
C GLU A 180 10.11 -10.40 4.14
N PHE A 181 9.40 -11.37 4.73
CA PHE A 181 8.65 -11.19 5.99
C PHE A 181 9.64 -11.09 7.16
N VAL A 182 10.45 -10.03 7.19
CA VAL A 182 11.41 -9.78 8.25
C VAL A 182 10.80 -8.81 9.24
N ASP A 183 10.54 -9.34 10.43
CA ASP A 183 10.23 -8.61 11.66
C ASP A 183 8.82 -7.98 11.77
N TYR A 184 8.01 -8.59 12.64
CA TYR A 184 6.64 -8.23 13.01
C TYR A 184 6.51 -6.77 13.48
N ASP A 185 7.59 -6.18 14.03
CA ASP A 185 7.60 -4.81 14.53
C ASP A 185 7.57 -3.73 13.43
N SER A 186 7.97 -4.07 12.20
CA SER A 186 7.79 -3.19 11.04
C SER A 186 6.32 -3.10 10.61
N TYR A 187 5.50 -4.10 10.99
CA TYR A 187 4.15 -4.30 10.48
C TYR A 187 2.99 -3.86 11.41
N THR A 188 3.21 -3.04 12.43
CA THR A 188 2.09 -2.62 13.33
C THR A 188 1.01 -1.71 12.70
N ASN A 189 1.02 -1.53 11.38
CA ASN A 189 -0.06 -0.90 10.60
C ASN A 189 -0.91 -1.94 9.83
N TYR A 190 -0.55 -3.23 9.88
CA TYR A 190 -1.19 -4.29 9.10
C TYR A 190 -2.08 -5.14 10.00
N MET A 191 -3.36 -5.20 9.64
CA MET A 191 -4.38 -6.05 10.25
C MET A 191 -4.10 -7.54 9.93
N PRO A 192 -4.75 -8.52 10.59
CA PRO A 192 -4.13 -9.79 10.94
C PRO A 192 -3.75 -10.62 9.71
N THR A 193 -2.48 -11.02 9.65
CA THR A 193 -2.04 -12.19 8.90
C THR A 193 -2.55 -13.42 9.67
N PHE A 194 -3.37 -14.25 9.03
CA PHE A 194 -3.74 -15.54 9.59
C PHE A 194 -3.29 -16.67 8.66
N LEU A 195 -2.73 -17.70 9.28
CA LEU A 195 -2.25 -18.89 8.61
C LEU A 195 -3.35 -19.95 8.60
N LEU A 196 -3.80 -20.37 7.43
CA LEU A 196 -4.71 -21.51 7.31
C LEU A 196 -3.92 -22.77 6.97
N ARG A 197 -3.76 -23.66 7.95
CA ARG A 197 -3.15 -24.99 7.74
C ARG A 197 -4.23 -26.00 7.37
N LEU A 198 -4.14 -26.53 6.15
CA LEU A 198 -5.08 -27.52 5.62
C LEU A 198 -4.44 -28.91 5.78
N LYS A 199 -5.02 -29.74 6.63
CA LYS A 199 -4.52 -31.11 6.92
C LYS A 199 -4.84 -32.13 5.83
N THR A 200 -5.50 -31.70 4.75
CA THR A 200 -5.93 -32.52 3.63
C THR A 200 -5.68 -31.75 2.34
N VAL A 201 -5.64 -32.46 1.22
CA VAL A 201 -5.71 -31.82 -0.10
C VAL A 201 -7.08 -31.17 -0.22
N VAL A 202 -7.09 -29.90 -0.59
CA VAL A 202 -8.29 -29.10 -0.78
C VAL A 202 -8.22 -28.48 -2.16
N GLU A 203 -9.22 -28.73 -2.99
CA GLU A 203 -9.31 -28.20 -4.36
C GLU A 203 -9.89 -26.78 -4.38
N GLU A 204 -10.81 -26.49 -3.45
CA GLU A 204 -11.47 -25.20 -3.35
C GLU A 204 -11.61 -24.80 -1.89
N VAL A 205 -11.31 -23.54 -1.59
CA VAL A 205 -11.53 -22.94 -0.27
C VAL A 205 -12.41 -21.72 -0.45
N ASN A 206 -13.52 -21.67 0.28
CA ASN A 206 -14.30 -20.45 0.42
C ASN A 206 -13.78 -19.64 1.61
N LEU A 207 -13.28 -18.43 1.34
CA LEU A 207 -12.79 -17.52 2.37
C LEU A 207 -13.82 -16.41 2.62
N LEU A 208 -14.14 -16.21 3.89
CA LEU A 208 -15.11 -15.23 4.36
C LEU A 208 -14.45 -14.31 5.39
N LEU A 209 -14.65 -13.01 5.24
CA LEU A 209 -14.32 -12.01 6.23
C LEU A 209 -15.62 -11.37 6.74
N GLU A 210 -15.83 -11.46 8.05
CA GLU A 210 -16.99 -10.91 8.76
C GLU A 210 -16.51 -9.84 9.75
N GLU A 211 -17.33 -8.83 9.98
CA GLU A 211 -17.08 -7.84 11.02
C GLU A 211 -17.49 -8.42 12.39
N HIS A 212 -16.54 -8.49 13.33
CA HIS A 212 -16.74 -9.12 14.64
C HIS A 212 -17.91 -8.51 15.44
N ASP A 213 -18.15 -7.20 15.28
CA ASP A 213 -19.20 -6.44 15.98
C ASP A 213 -20.22 -5.81 15.01
N GLY A 214 -20.25 -6.28 13.75
CA GLY A 214 -21.23 -5.84 12.75
C GLY A 214 -22.62 -6.45 12.98
N PRO A 215 -23.63 -6.03 12.19
CA PRO A 215 -24.91 -6.75 12.08
C PRO A 215 -24.66 -8.26 11.89
N GLU A 216 -25.47 -9.11 12.54
CA GLU A 216 -25.30 -10.57 12.44
C GLU A 216 -25.21 -11.01 10.97
N ASN A 217 -24.08 -11.67 10.63
CA ASN A 217 -23.74 -12.17 9.29
C ASN A 217 -23.44 -11.09 8.22
N GLU A 218 -23.00 -9.89 8.60
CA GLU A 218 -22.47 -8.93 7.61
C GLU A 218 -21.12 -9.41 7.07
N CYS A 219 -21.19 -10.09 5.93
CA CYS A 219 -20.05 -10.47 5.11
C CYS A 219 -19.47 -9.23 4.41
N VAL A 220 -18.27 -8.81 4.81
CA VAL A 220 -17.57 -7.68 4.17
C VAL A 220 -16.72 -8.11 2.96
N TRP A 221 -16.34 -9.39 2.90
CA TRP A 221 -15.67 -9.97 1.73
C TRP A 221 -15.86 -11.49 1.70
N ASN A 222 -16.19 -12.03 0.52
CA ASN A 222 -16.36 -13.45 0.27
C ASN A 222 -15.74 -13.82 -1.08
N ARG A 223 -14.92 -14.87 -1.10
CA ARG A 223 -14.33 -15.38 -2.34
C ARG A 223 -14.11 -16.88 -2.30
N LEU A 224 -14.60 -17.57 -3.32
CA LEU A 224 -14.21 -18.93 -3.65
C LEU A 224 -12.86 -18.91 -4.37
N VAL A 225 -11.90 -19.67 -3.86
CA VAL A 225 -10.54 -19.77 -4.39
C VAL A 225 -10.28 -21.22 -4.80
N SER A 226 -10.05 -21.44 -6.08
CA SER A 226 -9.53 -22.72 -6.58
C SER A 226 -8.04 -22.83 -6.25
N LEU A 227 -7.65 -23.92 -5.62
CA LEU A 227 -6.26 -24.23 -5.31
C LEU A 227 -5.69 -25.16 -6.38
N PRO A 228 -4.44 -24.94 -6.83
CA PRO A 228 -3.84 -25.79 -7.84
C PRO A 228 -3.71 -27.22 -7.30
N ALA A 229 -4.14 -28.20 -8.10
CA ALA A 229 -4.00 -29.61 -7.77
C ALA A 229 -2.52 -30.02 -7.65
N SER A 230 -2.24 -31.03 -6.84
CA SER A 230 -0.90 -31.63 -6.72
C SER A 230 -0.33 -31.99 -8.11
N PRO A 231 0.97 -31.80 -8.38
CA PRO A 231 1.60 -32.12 -9.67
C PRO A 231 1.54 -33.59 -10.12
N THR A 232 0.90 -34.47 -9.35
CA THR A 232 0.86 -35.92 -9.57
C THR A 232 0.04 -36.34 -10.80
N GLU A 233 -0.61 -35.43 -11.52
CA GLU A 233 -1.34 -35.71 -12.76
C GLU A 233 -0.59 -35.34 -14.06
N VAL A 234 0.72 -35.15 -14.04
CA VAL A 234 1.49 -35.33 -15.29
C VAL A 234 1.65 -36.83 -15.53
N LYS A 235 0.64 -37.44 -16.19
CA LYS A 235 0.82 -38.77 -16.78
C LYS A 235 1.97 -38.69 -17.76
N SER A 236 3.06 -39.39 -17.46
CA SER A 236 4.16 -39.62 -18.39
C SER A 236 3.60 -40.15 -19.71
N THR A 237 3.71 -39.36 -20.77
CA THR A 237 3.67 -39.82 -22.16
C THR A 237 5.09 -40.00 -22.66
#